data_AF-A0A6B3CTL0-F1
#
_entry.id   AF-A0A6B3CTL0-F1
#
_cell.length_a   1.000
_cell.length_b   1.000
_cell.length_c   1.000
_cell.angle_alpha   90.00
_cell.angle_beta   90.00
_cell.angle_gamma   90.00
#
_symmetry.space_group_name_H-M   'P 1'
#
loop_
_entity.id
_entity.type
_entity.pdbx_description
1 polymer ?
#
loop_
_entity_poly.entity_id
_entity_poly.type
_entity_poly.pdbx_seq_one_letter_code
_entity_poly.pdbx_strand_id
1 'polypeptide(L)'
;AVTDHRKLARIPDGWTYARAAAVPVAYLTAYYGLVELADVRPGQKVLVHAAAGGVGVAAGHIARYLGADVYATAHPGKWDTLRVLGYPDSHIASSRDAGFAEAFGGGFDVVLNSLTGELLDASIGVLRPGGRLLELGKT
;
A
#
# COMPACT_ATOMS: atom_id res chain seq x y z
N ALA A 1 -28.92 8.56 -8.20
CA ALA A 1 -27.87 8.81 -7.19
C ALA A 1 -27.45 10.27 -7.29
N VAL A 2 -27.08 10.91 -6.17
CA VAL A 2 -26.59 12.29 -6.12
C VAL A 2 -25.16 12.28 -5.57
N THR A 3 -24.26 13.06 -6.15
CA THR A 3 -22.85 13.15 -5.72
C THR A 3 -22.41 14.61 -5.65
N ASP A 4 -21.62 14.95 -4.63
CA ASP A 4 -21.00 16.27 -4.48
C ASP A 4 -19.99 16.51 -5.61
N HIS A 5 -20.12 17.63 -6.33
CA HIS A 5 -19.25 17.98 -7.44
C HIS A 5 -17.76 18.03 -7.06
N ARG A 6 -17.43 18.31 -5.79
CA ARG A 6 -16.04 18.32 -5.28
C ARG A 6 -15.41 16.93 -5.21
N LYS A 7 -16.21 15.87 -5.29
CA LYS A 7 -15.78 14.47 -5.28
C LYS A 7 -15.72 13.86 -6.68
N LEU A 8 -15.89 14.68 -7.71
CA LEU A 8 -15.85 14.26 -9.12
C LEU A 8 -14.53 14.67 -9.76
N ALA A 9 -14.05 13.83 -10.66
CA ALA A 9 -12.94 14.13 -11.55
C ALA A 9 -13.33 13.72 -12.98
N ARG A 10 -12.77 14.41 -13.99
CA ARG A 10 -12.99 14.03 -15.39
C ARG A 10 -12.36 12.66 -15.64
N ILE A 11 -13.10 11.76 -16.29
CA ILE A 11 -12.55 10.49 -16.76
C ILE A 11 -11.54 10.79 -17.87
N PRO A 12 -10.28 10.30 -17.76
CA PRO A 12 -9.29 10.47 -18.82
C PRO A 12 -9.75 9.88 -20.16
N ASP A 13 -9.33 10.50 -21.25
CA ASP A 13 -9.65 10.02 -22.58
C ASP A 13 -9.10 8.59 -22.78
N GLY A 14 -9.88 7.71 -23.39
CA GLY A 14 -9.53 6.30 -23.61
C GLY A 14 -9.74 5.37 -22.42
N TRP A 15 -10.19 5.86 -21.26
CA TRP A 15 -10.58 4.98 -20.15
C TRP A 15 -12.00 4.46 -20.30
N THR A 16 -12.18 3.17 -20.04
CA THR A 16 -13.52 2.58 -19.88
C THR A 16 -14.11 3.02 -18.53
N TYR A 17 -15.44 3.01 -18.43
CA TYR A 17 -16.12 3.27 -17.16
C TYR A 17 -15.68 2.32 -16.05
N ALA A 18 -15.46 1.03 -16.37
CA ALA A 18 -14.98 0.05 -15.40
C ALA A 18 -13.60 0.42 -14.84
N ARG A 19 -12.68 0.86 -15.70
CA ARG A 19 -11.35 1.34 -15.27
C ARG A 19 -11.47 2.59 -14.41
N ALA A 20 -12.28 3.55 -14.84
CA ALA A 20 -12.49 4.79 -14.11
C ALA A 20 -13.12 4.55 -12.73
N ALA A 21 -14.09 3.64 -12.62
CA ALA A 21 -14.76 3.32 -11.36
C ALA A 21 -13.85 2.67 -10.32
N ALA A 22 -12.77 1.99 -10.75
CA ALA A 22 -11.83 1.31 -9.86
C ALA A 22 -10.84 2.26 -9.12
N VAL A 23 -10.75 3.53 -9.53
CA VAL A 23 -9.70 4.45 -9.06
C VAL A 23 -10.06 5.26 -7.82
N PRO A 24 -11.23 5.94 -7.72
CA PRO A 24 -11.41 7.04 -6.78
C PRO A 24 -11.13 6.69 -5.32
N VAL A 25 -11.76 5.63 -4.79
CA VAL A 25 -11.60 5.28 -3.37
C VAL A 25 -10.21 4.72 -3.10
N ALA A 26 -9.73 3.80 -3.94
CA ALA A 26 -8.44 3.16 -3.73
C ALA A 26 -7.28 4.18 -3.74
N TYR A 27 -7.25 5.06 -4.75
CA TYR A 27 -6.19 6.05 -4.88
C TYR A 27 -6.34 7.20 -3.90
N LEU A 28 -7.56 7.64 -3.57
CA LEU A 28 -7.74 8.68 -2.56
C LEU A 28 -7.26 8.20 -1.18
N THR A 29 -7.62 6.97 -0.79
CA THR A 29 -7.15 6.38 0.48
C THR A 29 -5.63 6.27 0.51
N ALA A 30 -5.03 5.74 -0.56
CA ALA A 30 -3.58 5.59 -0.65
C ALA A 30 -2.85 6.95 -0.67
N TYR A 31 -3.36 7.92 -1.43
CA TYR A 31 -2.78 9.26 -1.52
C TYR A 31 -2.85 9.98 -0.18
N TYR A 32 -4.03 9.99 0.47
CA TYR A 32 -4.19 10.63 1.77
C TYR A 32 -3.25 10.00 2.82
N GLY A 33 -3.15 8.67 2.84
CA GLY A 33 -2.22 7.99 3.73
C GLY A 33 -0.75 8.35 3.45
N LEU A 34 -0.28 8.10 2.23
CA LEU A 34 1.14 8.19 1.90
C LEU A 34 1.65 9.62 1.73
N VAL A 35 0.83 10.52 1.16
CA VAL A 35 1.23 11.90 0.87
C VAL A 35 0.86 12.83 2.00
N GLU A 36 -0.41 12.86 2.41
CA GLU A 36 -0.87 13.87 3.38
C GLU A 36 -0.50 13.52 4.82
N LEU A 37 -0.64 12.25 5.22
CA LEU A 37 -0.38 11.82 6.61
C LEU A 37 1.08 11.40 6.82
N ALA A 38 1.60 10.53 5.95
CA ALA A 38 2.93 9.98 6.09
C ALA A 38 4.01 10.76 5.35
N ASP A 39 3.65 11.79 4.56
CA ASP A 39 4.60 12.68 3.88
C ASP A 39 5.80 11.93 3.27
N VAL A 40 5.51 10.86 2.53
CA VAL A 40 6.53 9.94 2.00
C VAL A 40 7.50 10.70 1.10
N ARG A 41 8.79 10.53 1.37
CA ARG A 41 9.90 11.14 0.65
C ARG A 41 10.68 10.13 -0.17
N PRO A 42 11.36 10.56 -1.25
CA PRO A 42 12.23 9.69 -2.03
C PRO A 42 13.26 8.99 -1.14
N GLY A 43 13.52 7.71 -1.43
CA GLY A 43 14.47 6.86 -0.71
C GLY A 43 13.97 6.24 0.59
N GLN A 44 12.77 6.58 1.07
CA GLN A 44 12.18 5.94 2.25
C GLN A 44 11.73 4.50 1.99
N LYS A 45 11.88 3.62 2.98
CA LYS A 45 11.34 2.24 2.94
C LYS A 45 9.85 2.24 3.32
N VAL A 46 9.00 1.77 2.41
CA VAL A 46 7.55 1.68 2.60
C VAL A 46 7.09 0.23 2.51
N LEU A 47 6.42 -0.27 3.54
CA LEU A 47 5.76 -1.57 3.54
C LEU A 47 4.28 -1.41 3.26
N VAL A 48 3.78 -2.08 2.22
CA VAL A 48 2.36 -2.12 1.86
C VAL A 48 1.81 -3.52 2.13
N HIS A 49 0.94 -3.63 3.13
CA HIS A 49 0.22 -4.87 3.38
C HIS A 49 -0.96 -5.05 2.42
N ALA A 50 -1.29 -6.31 2.13
CA ALA A 50 -2.33 -6.69 1.17
C ALA A 50 -2.18 -5.97 -0.19
N ALA A 51 -0.94 -5.84 -0.67
CA ALA A 51 -0.55 -5.02 -1.83
C ALA A 51 -1.23 -5.43 -3.14
N ALA A 52 -1.74 -6.66 -3.25
CA ALA A 52 -2.52 -7.13 -4.40
C ALA A 52 -4.03 -6.81 -4.32
N GLY A 53 -4.45 -6.02 -3.32
CA GLY A 53 -5.81 -5.47 -3.19
C GLY A 53 -5.92 -4.06 -3.79
N GLY A 54 -7.14 -3.52 -3.89
CA GLY A 54 -7.38 -2.22 -4.57
C GLY A 54 -6.55 -1.06 -4.01
N VAL A 55 -6.59 -0.82 -2.69
CA VAL A 55 -5.78 0.22 -2.04
C VAL A 55 -4.29 -0.13 -2.11
N GLY A 56 -3.93 -1.40 -1.94
CA GLY A 56 -2.54 -1.87 -2.00
C GLY A 56 -1.86 -1.61 -3.35
N VAL A 57 -2.57 -1.85 -4.45
CA VAL A 57 -2.10 -1.54 -5.81
C VAL A 57 -1.89 -0.03 -5.97
N ALA A 58 -2.87 0.77 -5.55
CA ALA A 58 -2.77 2.23 -5.62
C ALA A 58 -1.60 2.78 -4.77
N ALA A 59 -1.45 2.27 -3.55
CA ALA A 59 -0.36 2.63 -2.65
C ALA A 59 1.01 2.27 -3.24
N GLY A 60 1.14 1.08 -3.84
CA GLY A 60 2.35 0.67 -4.54
C GLY A 60 2.73 1.57 -5.71
N HIS A 61 1.74 2.04 -6.47
CA HIS A 61 1.99 3.00 -7.56
C HIS A 61 2.40 4.38 -7.03
N ILE A 62 1.68 4.91 -6.04
CA ILE A 62 1.96 6.23 -5.46
C ILE A 62 3.32 6.25 -4.77
N ALA A 63 3.64 5.27 -3.92
CA ALA A 63 4.92 5.20 -3.21
C ALA A 63 6.11 5.16 -4.18
N ARG A 64 6.03 4.34 -5.25
CA ARG A 64 7.08 4.32 -6.29
C ARG A 64 7.17 5.63 -7.06
N TYR A 65 6.04 6.25 -7.38
CA TYR A 65 6.01 7.56 -8.03
C TYR A 65 6.71 8.64 -7.17
N LEU A 66 6.59 8.55 -5.85
CA LEU A 66 7.29 9.41 -4.89
C LEU A 66 8.78 9.04 -4.71
N GLY A 67 9.28 8.01 -5.40
CA GLY A 67 10.67 7.55 -5.31
C GLY A 67 10.98 6.73 -4.06
N ALA A 68 9.97 6.17 -3.39
CA ALA A 68 10.17 5.30 -2.24
C ALA A 68 10.59 3.88 -2.64
N ASP A 69 11.25 3.19 -1.72
CA ASP A 69 11.58 1.77 -1.83
C ASP A 69 10.45 0.92 -1.24
N VAL A 70 9.72 0.20 -2.09
CA VAL A 70 8.43 -0.39 -1.74
C VAL A 70 8.51 -1.90 -1.57
N TYR A 71 8.06 -2.37 -0.42
CA TYR A 71 7.91 -3.77 -0.04
C TYR A 71 6.41 -4.10 0.05
N ALA A 72 6.06 -5.33 -0.30
CA ALA A 72 4.69 -5.76 -0.41
C ALA A 72 4.46 -7.09 0.30
N THR A 73 3.36 -7.18 1.06
CA THR A 73 2.81 -8.49 1.44
C THR A 73 1.52 -8.78 0.70
N ALA A 74 1.31 -10.05 0.36
CA ALA A 74 0.05 -10.56 -0.14
C ALA A 74 -0.11 -12.04 0.20
N HIS A 75 -1.32 -12.58 0.01
CA HIS A 75 -1.52 -14.02 0.03
C HIS A 75 -0.60 -14.67 -1.02
N PRO A 76 0.09 -15.80 -0.73
CA PRO A 76 1.02 -16.44 -1.66
C PRO A 76 0.46 -16.66 -3.07
N GLY A 77 -0.78 -17.13 -3.18
CA GLY A 77 -1.50 -17.26 -4.47
C GLY A 77 -1.72 -15.95 -5.26
N LYS A 78 -1.32 -14.78 -4.76
CA LYS A 78 -1.36 -13.48 -5.45
C LYS A 78 0.04 -12.91 -5.72
N TRP A 79 1.12 -13.64 -5.44
CA TRP A 79 2.48 -13.15 -5.66
C TRP A 79 2.78 -12.89 -7.14
N ASP A 80 2.22 -13.68 -8.05
CA ASP A 80 2.35 -13.41 -9.50
C ASP A 80 1.74 -12.06 -9.89
N THR A 81 0.65 -11.65 -9.22
CA THR A 81 0.10 -10.30 -9.41
C THR A 81 1.11 -9.23 -8.98
N LEU A 82 1.81 -9.42 -7.86
CA LEU A 82 2.84 -8.48 -7.41
C LEU A 82 4.02 -8.42 -8.39
N ARG A 83 4.45 -9.56 -8.94
CA ARG A 83 5.50 -9.59 -9.98
C ARG A 83 5.09 -8.82 -11.23
N VAL A 84 3.85 -9.01 -11.70
CA VAL A 84 3.29 -8.25 -12.83
C VAL A 84 3.23 -6.74 -12.52
N LEU A 85 3.00 -6.37 -11.26
CA LEU A 85 3.05 -4.98 -10.78
C LEU A 85 4.48 -4.45 -10.57
N GLY A 86 5.51 -5.23 -10.87
CA GLY A 86 6.91 -4.80 -10.83
C GLY A 86 7.56 -4.87 -9.44
N TYR A 87 7.06 -5.72 -8.53
CA TYR A 87 7.80 -6.05 -7.31
C TYR A 87 8.83 -7.15 -7.59
N PRO A 88 10.12 -6.96 -7.23
CA PRO A 88 11.08 -8.06 -7.24
C PRO A 88 10.76 -9.07 -6.14
N ASP A 89 11.19 -10.32 -6.29
CA ASP A 89 10.91 -11.39 -5.30
C ASP A 89 11.44 -11.04 -3.90
N SER A 90 12.55 -10.30 -3.81
CA SER A 90 13.11 -9.80 -2.54
C SER A 90 12.19 -8.83 -1.78
N HIS A 91 11.19 -8.24 -2.44
CA HIS A 91 10.25 -7.27 -1.87
C HIS A 91 8.84 -7.86 -1.73
N ILE A 92 8.71 -9.18 -1.83
CA ILE A 92 7.43 -9.89 -1.70
C ILE A 92 7.50 -10.84 -0.50
N ALA A 93 6.48 -10.80 0.36
CA ALA A 93 6.31 -11.74 1.46
C ALA A 93 4.84 -12.12 1.67
N SER A 94 4.62 -13.13 2.50
CA SER A 94 3.30 -13.61 2.87
C SER A 94 2.56 -12.57 3.72
N SER A 95 1.26 -12.40 3.46
CA SER A 95 0.35 -11.65 4.35
C SER A 95 -0.45 -12.58 5.28
N ARG A 96 -0.03 -13.83 5.43
CA ARG A 96 -0.73 -14.87 6.21
C ARG A 96 -0.04 -15.21 7.52
N ASP A 97 1.16 -14.71 7.69
CA ASP A 97 2.05 -14.98 8.80
C ASP A 97 2.99 -13.78 8.98
N ALA A 98 3.69 -13.73 10.12
CA ALA A 98 4.61 -12.65 10.47
C ALA A 98 6.01 -12.79 9.83
N GLY A 99 6.21 -13.77 8.93
CA GLY A 99 7.51 -14.05 8.32
C GLY A 99 8.06 -12.89 7.49
N PHE A 100 7.21 -11.94 7.09
CA PHE A 100 7.65 -10.70 6.44
C PHE A 100 8.62 -9.87 7.30
N ALA A 101 8.50 -9.93 8.63
CA ALA A 101 9.32 -9.14 9.53
C ALA A 101 10.79 -9.60 9.51
N GLU A 102 11.00 -10.91 9.41
CA GLU A 102 12.33 -11.48 9.22
C GLU A 102 12.80 -11.30 7.78
N ALA A 103 11.95 -11.64 6.79
CA ALA A 103 12.31 -11.62 5.38
C ALA A 103 12.74 -10.23 4.87
N PHE A 104 12.09 -9.16 5.33
CA PHE A 104 12.40 -7.80 4.91
C PHE A 104 13.36 -7.07 5.87
N GLY A 105 13.59 -7.65 7.05
CA GLY A 105 14.16 -6.97 8.19
C GLY A 105 13.29 -5.79 8.67
N GLY A 106 13.85 -5.00 9.58
CA GLY A 106 13.22 -3.78 10.07
C GLY A 106 13.64 -2.53 9.29
N GLY A 107 13.45 -1.38 9.94
CA GLY A 107 13.92 -0.09 9.44
C GLY A 107 12.93 0.64 8.52
N PHE A 108 11.67 0.24 8.50
CA PHE A 108 10.67 0.88 7.65
C PHE A 108 10.33 2.29 8.13
N ASP A 109 10.27 3.23 7.20
CA ASP A 109 9.80 4.59 7.44
C ASP A 109 8.29 4.64 7.60
N VAL A 110 7.59 3.89 6.76
CA VAL A 110 6.13 3.88 6.69
C VAL A 110 5.64 2.45 6.50
N VAL A 111 4.64 2.04 7.28
CA VAL A 111 3.85 0.83 7.02
C VAL A 111 2.41 1.22 6.76
N LEU A 112 1.88 0.87 5.58
CA LEU A 112 0.46 0.94 5.28
C LEU A 112 -0.17 -0.41 5.65
N ASN A 113 -0.82 -0.46 6.82
CA ASN A 113 -1.34 -1.68 7.40
C ASN A 113 -2.84 -1.89 7.12
N SER A 114 -3.21 -3.15 6.92
CA SER A 114 -4.60 -3.63 6.93
C SER A 114 -4.71 -5.04 7.55
N LEU A 115 -3.66 -5.48 8.25
CA LEU A 115 -3.61 -6.76 8.95
C LEU A 115 -3.99 -6.55 10.43
N THR A 116 -4.34 -7.61 11.13
CA THR A 116 -4.85 -7.54 12.51
C THR A 116 -4.10 -8.49 13.43
N GLY A 117 -4.30 -8.32 14.75
CA GLY A 117 -3.71 -9.19 15.77
C GLY A 117 -2.18 -9.17 15.73
N GLU A 118 -1.57 -10.36 15.87
CA GLU A 118 -0.10 -10.50 15.90
C GLU A 118 0.59 -9.97 14.64
N LEU A 119 -0.11 -9.92 13.49
CA LEU A 119 0.44 -9.35 12.26
C LEU A 119 0.53 -7.82 12.34
N LEU A 120 -0.40 -7.16 13.04
CA LEU A 120 -0.29 -5.73 13.35
C LEU A 120 0.89 -5.49 14.29
N ASP A 121 1.06 -6.31 15.33
CA ASP A 121 2.19 -6.20 16.26
C ASP A 121 3.54 -6.35 15.52
N ALA A 122 3.64 -7.33 14.62
CA ALA A 122 4.81 -7.49 13.75
C ALA A 122 5.02 -6.29 12.82
N SER A 123 3.93 -5.68 12.32
CA SER A 123 3.98 -4.48 11.47
C SER A 123 4.53 -3.25 12.22
N ILE A 124 4.19 -3.12 13.50
CA ILE A 124 4.77 -2.09 14.37
C ILE A 124 6.25 -2.39 14.61
N GLY A 125 6.60 -3.66 14.85
CA GLY A 125 7.95 -4.09 15.16
C GLY A 125 9.00 -3.86 14.05
N VAL A 126 8.57 -3.76 12.78
CA VAL A 126 9.49 -3.51 11.66
C VAL A 126 9.78 -2.02 11.41
N LEU A 127 9.08 -1.11 12.09
CA LEU A 127 9.32 0.33 11.95
C LEU A 127 10.68 0.74 12.52
N ARG A 128 11.33 1.72 11.89
CA ARG A 128 12.44 2.43 12.52
C ARG A 128 11.94 3.39 13.61
N PRO A 129 12.79 3.85 14.53
CA PRO A 129 12.46 4.98 15.40
C PRO A 129 11.95 6.19 14.61
N GLY A 130 10.78 6.70 14.99
CA GLY A 130 10.09 7.80 14.29
C GLY A 130 9.36 7.41 13.00
N GLY A 131 9.28 6.12 12.68
CA GLY A 131 8.47 5.59 11.59
C GLY A 131 6.97 5.71 11.87
N ARG A 132 6.14 5.56 10.83
CA ARG A 132 4.69 5.81 10.87
C ARG A 132 3.94 4.56 10.43
N LEU A 133 3.03 4.08 11.27
CA LEU A 133 2.05 3.08 10.86
C LEU A 133 0.74 3.79 10.46
N LEU A 134 0.28 3.53 9.25
CA LEU A 134 -1.01 3.98 8.75
C LEU A 134 -1.99 2.82 8.80
N GLU A 135 -2.90 2.85 9.76
CA GLU A 135 -3.90 1.80 9.96
C GLU A 135 -5.13 2.03 9.06
N LEU A 136 -5.39 1.09 8.14
CA LEU A 136 -6.60 1.08 7.31
C LEU A 136 -7.69 0.17 7.86
N GLY A 137 -7.31 -0.81 8.69
CA GLY A 137 -8.24 -1.72 9.34
C GLY A 137 -9.17 -0.99 10.29
N LYS A 138 -10.36 -1.54 10.48
CA LYS A 138 -11.22 -1.19 11.61
C LYS A 138 -11.14 -2.33 12.61
N THR A 139 -10.95 -1.97 13.87
CA THR A 139 -11.18 -2.85 15.03
C THR A 139 -12.62 -3.30 15.10
#